data_AF-A0A5M3DE03-F1
#
_entry.id   AF-A0A5M3DE03-F1
#
_cell.length_a   1.000
_cell.length_b   1.000
_cell.length_c   1.000
_cell.angle_alpha   90.00
_cell.angle_beta   90.00
_cell.angle_gamma   90.00
#
_symmetry.space_group_name_H-M   'P 1'
#
loop_
_entity.id
_entity.type
_entity.pdbx_description
1 polymer ?
#
loop_
_entity_poly.entity_id
_entity_poly.type
_entity_poly.pdbx_seq_one_letter_code
_entity_poly.pdbx_strand_id
1 'polypeptide(L)'
;DFNEAFIIFETLNARGKDLETADLLKNHLFKIANKKVGEVKKNWKQMLEFIGTVDTTKYIRHFWNSQNVFIREKDLYKEIRKKITTQFEAIIFIDDLVRLSEVYGGMKNPAEDNFFETDSQQVLNDLKRLGAKSFYPIILAMVKKDYGPNEIYEVLSAIEVLVVRNFVISGLVANKYETEFSKIAFKIYQEEVESVTEIINLIRTNIIADDVFLNNFSSFKTTNKLRLRYILKKINDSYSKEIAVLNDNNKIHLEHIMPIKADGWDIIKEEHEEYLWKIGNLTLLGSEYNKKSTNKIFNDKKDIYEYSEVQLTRKLLDYDEWNIDVIKERQVELAELAVNIWKV
;
A
#
# COMPACT_ATOMS: atom_id res chain seq x y z
N ASP A 1 -43.08 -9.26 -6.20
CA ASP A 1 -42.00 -8.56 -6.91
C ASP A 1 -41.02 -7.85 -6.00
N PHE A 2 -39.76 -8.31 -5.98
CA PHE A 2 -38.69 -7.65 -5.22
C PHE A 2 -38.09 -6.46 -6.00
N ASN A 3 -38.24 -6.44 -7.33
CA ASN A 3 -37.92 -5.26 -8.14
C ASN A 3 -38.85 -4.10 -7.79
N GLU A 4 -40.14 -4.35 -7.55
CA GLU A 4 -41.05 -3.30 -7.06
C GLU A 4 -40.70 -2.87 -5.65
N ALA A 5 -40.39 -3.78 -4.72
CA ALA A 5 -39.96 -3.41 -3.38
C ALA A 5 -38.62 -2.63 -3.39
N PHE A 6 -37.69 -2.97 -4.28
CA PHE A 6 -36.42 -2.26 -4.49
C PHE A 6 -36.66 -0.87 -5.09
N ILE A 7 -37.51 -0.75 -6.11
CA ILE A 7 -37.90 0.53 -6.73
C ILE A 7 -38.65 1.41 -5.72
N ILE A 8 -39.55 0.83 -4.92
CA ILE A 8 -40.30 1.53 -3.86
C ILE A 8 -39.36 2.00 -2.74
N PHE A 9 -38.33 1.21 -2.38
CA PHE A 9 -37.32 1.59 -1.38
C PHE A 9 -36.29 2.60 -1.91
N GLU A 10 -35.94 2.56 -3.20
CA GLU A 10 -35.15 3.63 -3.85
C GLU A 10 -35.93 4.94 -3.90
N THR A 11 -37.22 4.91 -4.24
CA THR A 11 -38.06 6.12 -4.27
C THR A 11 -38.28 6.71 -2.87
N LEU A 12 -38.36 5.87 -1.82
CA LEU A 12 -38.44 6.34 -0.43
C LEU A 12 -37.13 6.96 0.09
N ASN A 13 -35.97 6.53 -0.41
CA ASN A 13 -34.65 7.07 -0.04
C ASN A 13 -34.19 8.28 -0.88
N ALA A 14 -35.02 8.77 -1.80
CA ALA A 14 -34.77 9.97 -2.61
C ALA A 14 -34.73 11.30 -1.81
N ARG A 15 -34.51 11.24 -0.49
CA ARG A 15 -34.25 12.39 0.41
C ARG A 15 -32.81 12.45 0.93
N GLY A 16 -31.85 11.84 0.21
CA GLY A 16 -30.48 12.38 0.17
C GLY A 16 -29.30 11.44 0.40
N LYS A 17 -29.48 10.11 0.43
CA LYS A 17 -28.34 9.18 0.39
C LYS A 17 -28.75 7.85 -0.24
N ASP A 18 -28.12 7.47 -1.35
CA ASP A 18 -28.27 6.14 -1.93
C ASP A 18 -27.99 5.07 -0.86
N LEU A 19 -28.77 3.98 -0.86
CA LEU A 19 -28.50 2.86 0.06
C LEU A 19 -27.15 2.25 -0.30
N GLU A 20 -26.28 2.10 0.71
CA GLU A 20 -24.99 1.46 0.53
C GLU A 20 -25.19 -0.02 0.20
N THR A 21 -24.38 -0.60 -0.70
CA THR A 21 -24.47 -2.02 -1.08
C THR A 21 -24.39 -2.96 0.13
N ALA A 22 -23.59 -2.59 1.15
CA ALA A 22 -23.52 -3.30 2.42
C ALA A 22 -24.87 -3.36 3.17
N ASP A 23 -25.69 -2.30 3.12
CA ASP A 23 -27.00 -2.28 3.77
C ASP A 23 -28.00 -3.23 3.08
N LEU A 24 -27.96 -3.30 1.76
CA LEU A 24 -28.78 -4.26 0.99
C LEU A 24 -28.39 -5.71 1.35
N LEU A 25 -27.09 -5.98 1.46
CA LEU A 25 -26.57 -7.30 1.86
C LEU A 25 -26.96 -7.65 3.30
N LYS A 26 -26.83 -6.71 4.23
CA LYS A 26 -27.26 -6.87 5.63
C LYS A 26 -28.73 -7.26 5.73
N ASN A 27 -29.59 -6.53 5.03
CA ASN A 27 -31.03 -6.81 5.01
C ASN A 27 -31.36 -8.17 4.39
N HIS A 28 -30.65 -8.56 3.33
CA HIS A 28 -30.78 -9.88 2.71
C HIS A 28 -30.39 -11.01 3.69
N LEU A 29 -29.24 -10.88 4.35
CA LEU A 29 -28.78 -11.83 5.37
C LEU A 29 -29.78 -11.95 6.52
N PHE A 30 -30.30 -10.83 7.05
CA PHE A 30 -31.27 -10.85 8.15
C PHE A 30 -32.57 -11.55 7.76
N LYS A 31 -33.03 -11.36 6.52
CA LYS A 31 -34.23 -12.00 6.00
C LYS A 31 -34.04 -13.52 5.87
N ILE A 32 -32.92 -13.96 5.29
CA ILE A 32 -32.65 -15.39 5.08
C ILE A 32 -32.36 -16.12 6.39
N ALA A 33 -31.71 -15.44 7.34
CA ALA A 33 -31.35 -16.02 8.62
C ALA A 33 -32.56 -16.45 9.46
N ASN A 34 -33.76 -15.91 9.24
CA ASN A 34 -35.01 -16.31 9.91
C ASN A 34 -34.82 -16.52 11.43
N LYS A 35 -34.96 -17.75 11.96
CA LYS A 35 -34.80 -18.08 13.39
C LYS A 35 -33.41 -17.76 13.98
N LYS A 36 -32.40 -17.62 13.12
CA LYS A 36 -30.99 -17.34 13.47
C LYS A 36 -30.59 -15.88 13.26
N VAL A 37 -31.54 -14.99 12.98
CA VAL A 37 -31.28 -13.56 12.75
C VAL A 37 -30.54 -12.87 13.90
N GLY A 38 -30.74 -13.31 15.14
CA GLY A 38 -30.04 -12.77 16.32
C GLY A 38 -28.53 -13.00 16.25
N GLU A 39 -28.11 -14.18 15.81
CA GLU A 39 -26.72 -14.57 15.63
C GLU A 39 -26.07 -13.77 14.50
N VAL A 40 -26.75 -13.69 13.34
CA VAL A 40 -26.29 -12.90 12.19
C VAL A 40 -26.16 -11.40 12.53
N LYS A 41 -27.08 -10.84 13.30
CA LYS A 41 -26.99 -9.45 13.79
C LYS A 41 -25.78 -9.22 14.69
N LYS A 42 -25.52 -10.16 15.61
CA LYS A 42 -24.36 -10.11 16.51
C LYS A 42 -23.06 -10.14 15.70
N ASN A 43 -22.95 -11.09 14.77
CA ASN A 43 -21.75 -11.27 13.96
C ASN A 43 -21.55 -10.07 13.01
N TRP A 44 -22.61 -9.54 12.39
CA TRP A 44 -22.51 -8.30 11.61
C TRP A 44 -21.97 -7.12 12.44
N LYS A 45 -22.44 -6.97 13.69
CA LYS A 45 -21.93 -5.91 14.58
C LYS A 45 -20.45 -6.13 14.91
N GLN A 46 -20.05 -7.35 15.23
CA GLN A 46 -18.65 -7.69 15.53
C GLN A 46 -17.74 -7.42 14.32
N MET A 47 -18.19 -7.76 13.11
CA MET A 47 -17.48 -7.43 11.88
C MET A 47 -17.23 -5.91 11.75
N LEU A 48 -18.25 -5.09 12.03
CA LEU A 48 -18.12 -3.63 12.01
C LEU A 48 -17.13 -3.11 13.07
N GLU A 49 -17.09 -3.72 14.25
CA GLU A 49 -16.14 -3.37 15.31
C GLU A 49 -14.69 -3.63 14.86
N PHE A 50 -14.42 -4.77 14.20
CA PHE A 50 -13.08 -5.10 13.70
C PHE A 50 -12.61 -4.21 12.54
N ILE A 51 -13.46 -3.94 11.55
CA ILE A 51 -13.07 -3.08 10.43
C ILE A 51 -13.04 -1.58 10.81
N GLY A 52 -13.71 -1.19 11.90
CA GLY A 52 -13.74 0.17 12.42
C GLY A 52 -14.31 1.18 11.43
N THR A 53 -13.49 2.14 10.99
CA THR A 53 -13.89 3.24 10.08
C THR A 53 -13.79 2.88 8.60
N VAL A 54 -13.46 1.63 8.28
CA VAL A 54 -13.43 1.13 6.90
C VAL A 54 -14.84 1.13 6.30
N ASP A 55 -14.90 1.52 5.04
CA ASP A 55 -16.08 1.37 4.19
C ASP A 55 -16.49 -0.12 4.08
N THR A 56 -17.69 -0.44 4.60
CA THR A 56 -18.15 -1.83 4.74
C THR A 56 -18.31 -2.48 3.37
N THR A 57 -18.80 -1.74 2.38
CA THR A 57 -18.96 -2.23 1.00
C THR A 57 -17.61 -2.63 0.39
N LYS A 58 -16.57 -1.83 0.58
CA LYS A 58 -15.20 -2.15 0.11
C LYS A 58 -14.64 -3.39 0.81
N TYR A 59 -14.85 -3.53 2.11
CA TYR A 59 -14.45 -4.73 2.83
C TYR A 59 -15.09 -5.99 2.21
N ILE A 60 -16.42 -5.99 2.10
CA ILE A 60 -17.17 -7.14 1.57
C ILE A 60 -16.74 -7.44 0.12
N ARG A 61 -16.43 -6.42 -0.69
CA ARG A 61 -15.91 -6.62 -2.05
C ARG A 61 -14.56 -7.33 -2.07
N HIS A 62 -13.62 -6.90 -1.22
CA HIS A 62 -12.32 -7.56 -1.13
C HIS A 62 -12.42 -8.98 -0.60
N PHE A 63 -13.27 -9.21 0.41
CA PHE A 63 -13.62 -10.53 0.92
C PHE A 63 -14.23 -11.43 -0.16
N TRP A 64 -15.11 -10.89 -0.99
CA TRP A 64 -15.72 -11.67 -2.07
C TRP A 64 -14.67 -12.01 -3.14
N ASN A 65 -13.89 -11.02 -3.56
CA ASN A 65 -12.87 -11.14 -4.59
C ASN A 65 -11.64 -11.96 -4.15
N SER A 66 -11.52 -12.32 -2.87
CA SER A 66 -10.52 -13.27 -2.41
C SER A 66 -10.94 -14.73 -2.58
N GLN A 67 -12.22 -14.99 -2.78
CA GLN A 67 -12.80 -16.35 -2.78
C GLN A 67 -13.61 -16.66 -4.05
N ASN A 68 -13.74 -15.69 -4.95
CA ASN A 68 -14.60 -15.79 -6.12
C ASN A 68 -13.98 -15.07 -7.32
N VAL A 69 -14.54 -15.32 -8.49
CA VAL A 69 -14.25 -14.54 -9.71
C VAL A 69 -14.45 -13.05 -9.42
N PHE A 70 -13.49 -12.24 -9.88
CA PHE A 70 -13.47 -10.80 -9.67
C PHE A 70 -14.77 -10.13 -10.12
N ILE A 71 -15.34 -9.33 -9.22
CA ILE A 71 -16.45 -8.45 -9.54
C ILE A 71 -16.19 -7.01 -9.08
N ARG A 72 -16.95 -6.09 -9.66
CA ARG A 72 -16.99 -4.69 -9.25
C ARG A 72 -18.09 -4.47 -8.22
N GLU A 73 -18.01 -3.36 -7.50
CA GLU A 73 -18.96 -3.00 -6.44
C GLU A 73 -20.42 -3.02 -6.90
N LYS A 74 -20.70 -2.50 -8.10
CA LYS A 74 -22.05 -2.49 -8.71
C LYS A 74 -22.69 -3.87 -8.87
N ASP A 75 -21.88 -4.92 -8.98
CA ASP A 75 -22.33 -6.29 -9.19
C ASP A 75 -22.37 -7.10 -7.87
N LEU A 76 -21.82 -6.54 -6.79
CA LEU A 76 -21.58 -7.23 -5.51
C LEU A 76 -22.86 -7.76 -4.87
N TYR A 77 -23.88 -6.92 -4.72
CA TYR A 77 -25.17 -7.35 -4.14
C TYR A 77 -25.79 -8.50 -4.94
N LYS A 78 -25.80 -8.34 -6.27
CA LYS A 78 -26.42 -9.30 -7.18
C LYS A 78 -25.76 -10.68 -7.08
N GLU A 79 -24.44 -10.74 -7.08
CA GLU A 79 -23.72 -12.01 -7.07
C GLU A 79 -23.74 -12.70 -5.70
N ILE A 80 -23.62 -11.96 -4.59
CA ILE A 80 -23.75 -12.53 -3.25
C ILE A 80 -25.16 -13.08 -3.03
N ARG A 81 -26.20 -12.32 -3.41
CA ARG A 81 -27.60 -12.73 -3.24
C ARG A 81 -27.92 -14.05 -3.94
N LYS A 82 -27.30 -14.32 -5.09
CA LYS A 82 -27.48 -15.59 -5.82
C LYS A 82 -26.88 -16.79 -5.08
N LYS A 83 -25.78 -16.59 -4.35
CA LYS A 83 -25.11 -17.65 -3.59
C LYS A 83 -25.74 -17.90 -2.23
N ILE A 84 -26.29 -16.87 -1.59
CA ILE A 84 -26.89 -16.98 -0.26
C ILE A 84 -28.40 -17.04 -0.40
N THR A 85 -28.94 -18.25 -0.37
CA THR A 85 -30.37 -18.54 -0.56
C THR A 85 -30.99 -19.24 0.65
N THR A 86 -30.17 -19.87 1.48
CA THR A 86 -30.59 -20.63 2.66
C THR A 86 -30.05 -20.05 3.97
N GLN A 87 -30.73 -20.37 5.07
CA GLN A 87 -30.29 -19.98 6.42
C GLN A 87 -28.87 -20.45 6.73
N PHE A 88 -28.51 -21.66 6.29
CA PHE A 88 -27.18 -22.25 6.51
C PHE A 88 -26.08 -21.47 5.77
N GLU A 89 -26.28 -21.15 4.49
CA GLU A 89 -25.35 -20.33 3.71
C GLU A 89 -25.16 -18.94 4.33
N ALA A 90 -26.22 -18.33 4.87
CA ALA A 90 -26.14 -17.03 5.52
C ALA A 90 -25.28 -17.05 6.79
N ILE A 91 -25.33 -18.14 7.56
CA ILE A 91 -24.53 -18.33 8.78
C ILE A 91 -23.05 -18.50 8.41
N ILE A 92 -22.74 -19.43 7.49
CA ILE A 92 -21.35 -19.63 7.03
C ILE A 92 -20.76 -18.32 6.49
N PHE A 93 -21.52 -17.61 5.66
CA PHE A 93 -21.04 -16.36 5.06
C PHE A 93 -20.75 -15.28 6.10
N ILE A 94 -21.61 -15.10 7.11
CA ILE A 94 -21.37 -14.08 8.12
C ILE A 94 -20.22 -14.47 9.07
N ASP A 95 -20.06 -15.76 9.37
CA ASP A 95 -18.96 -16.24 10.20
C ASP A 95 -17.61 -15.99 9.51
N ASP A 96 -17.53 -16.29 8.21
CA ASP A 96 -16.36 -15.99 7.40
C ASP A 96 -16.09 -14.49 7.28
N LEU A 97 -17.14 -13.68 7.12
CA LEU A 97 -17.02 -12.22 7.13
C LEU A 97 -16.50 -11.68 8.46
N VAL A 98 -16.90 -12.23 9.60
CA VAL A 98 -16.34 -11.81 10.90
C VAL A 98 -14.88 -12.23 11.00
N ARG A 99 -14.57 -13.50 10.73
CA ARG A 99 -13.20 -14.02 10.83
C ARG A 99 -12.20 -13.18 10.03
N LEU A 100 -12.55 -12.85 8.78
CA LEU A 100 -11.64 -12.09 7.91
C LEU A 100 -11.67 -10.57 8.15
N SER A 101 -12.60 -10.06 8.96
CA SER A 101 -12.68 -8.63 9.26
C SER A 101 -11.59 -8.16 10.21
N GLU A 102 -11.16 -9.01 11.14
CA GLU A 102 -10.03 -8.74 12.03
C GLU A 102 -8.74 -8.55 11.23
N VAL A 103 -8.44 -9.48 10.31
CA VAL A 103 -7.29 -9.42 9.39
C VAL A 103 -7.34 -8.15 8.54
N TYR A 104 -8.52 -7.81 8.01
CA TYR A 104 -8.69 -6.61 7.20
C TYR A 104 -8.45 -5.33 8.01
N GLY A 105 -8.97 -5.28 9.25
CA GLY A 105 -8.70 -4.20 10.20
C GLY A 105 -7.20 -4.04 10.45
N GLY A 106 -6.50 -5.16 10.68
CA GLY A 106 -5.05 -5.19 10.86
C GLY A 106 -4.27 -4.65 9.67
N MET A 107 -4.60 -5.07 8.44
CA MET A 107 -3.98 -4.53 7.22
C MET A 107 -4.24 -3.03 7.04
N LYS A 108 -5.41 -2.54 7.47
CA LYS A 108 -5.77 -1.13 7.37
C LYS A 108 -5.05 -0.27 8.41
N ASN A 109 -4.84 -0.80 9.61
CA ASN A 109 -4.24 -0.10 10.74
C ASN A 109 -3.11 -0.92 11.39
N PRO A 110 -1.99 -1.17 10.67
CA PRO A 110 -0.98 -2.13 11.13
C PRO A 110 -0.23 -1.71 12.39
N ALA A 111 -0.26 -0.42 12.75
CA ALA A 111 0.40 0.10 13.96
C ALA A 111 -0.40 -0.14 15.26
N GLU A 112 -1.69 -0.41 15.15
CA GLU A 112 -2.60 -0.69 16.28
C GLU A 112 -3.09 -2.14 16.26
N ASP A 113 -2.53 -2.94 15.35
CA ASP A 113 -2.91 -4.30 15.09
C ASP A 113 -2.21 -5.28 16.04
N ASN A 114 -2.87 -6.41 16.32
CA ASN A 114 -2.30 -7.54 17.06
C ASN A 114 -2.38 -8.87 16.28
N PHE A 115 -2.90 -8.86 15.05
CA PHE A 115 -3.04 -10.06 14.23
C PHE A 115 -1.73 -10.42 13.53
N PHE A 116 -1.07 -9.45 12.90
CA PHE A 116 0.16 -9.65 12.15
C PHE A 116 1.38 -9.58 13.07
N GLU A 117 2.37 -10.42 12.80
CA GLU A 117 3.68 -10.33 13.46
C GLU A 117 4.46 -9.08 13.01
N THR A 118 5.46 -8.69 13.79
CA THR A 118 6.20 -7.42 13.63
C THR A 118 6.74 -7.20 12.21
N ASP A 119 7.27 -8.23 11.55
CA ASP A 119 7.82 -8.11 10.21
C ASP A 119 6.71 -7.86 9.16
N SER A 120 5.59 -8.57 9.25
CA SER A 120 4.40 -8.33 8.42
C SER A 120 3.79 -6.94 8.69
N GLN A 121 3.74 -6.51 9.95
CA GLN A 121 3.27 -5.17 10.32
C GLN A 121 4.15 -4.07 9.71
N GLN A 122 5.47 -4.26 9.68
CA GLN A 122 6.39 -3.30 9.06
C GLN A 122 6.12 -3.19 7.55
N VAL A 123 5.99 -4.31 6.84
CA VAL A 123 5.68 -4.31 5.40
C VAL A 123 4.30 -3.71 5.12
N LEU A 124 3.28 -4.02 5.93
CA LEU A 124 1.94 -3.43 5.79
C LEU A 124 1.95 -1.92 6.04
N ASN A 125 2.71 -1.44 7.02
CA ASN A 125 2.90 0.00 7.25
C ASN A 125 3.55 0.68 6.05
N ASP A 126 4.53 0.03 5.42
CA ASP A 126 5.18 0.52 4.21
C ASP A 126 4.21 0.54 3.01
N LEU A 127 3.46 -0.54 2.77
CA LEU A 127 2.40 -0.60 1.75
C LEU A 127 1.32 0.47 1.97
N LYS A 128 0.94 0.73 3.23
CA LYS A 128 0.02 1.81 3.59
C LYS A 128 0.57 3.19 3.24
N ARG A 129 1.86 3.46 3.50
CA ARG A 129 2.54 4.72 3.12
C ARG A 129 2.60 4.89 1.59
N LEU A 130 2.77 3.79 0.86
CA LEU A 130 2.76 3.78 -0.61
C LEU A 130 1.34 3.92 -1.20
N GLY A 131 0.31 3.71 -0.37
CA GLY A 131 -1.10 3.82 -0.73
C GLY A 131 -1.67 2.56 -1.39
N ALA A 132 -0.97 1.42 -1.29
CA ALA A 132 -1.38 0.17 -1.89
C ALA A 132 -2.52 -0.49 -1.10
N LYS A 133 -3.54 -0.96 -1.82
CA LYS A 133 -4.72 -1.65 -1.25
C LYS A 133 -5.23 -2.81 -2.11
N SER A 134 -4.80 -2.87 -3.38
CA SER A 134 -5.26 -3.88 -4.34
C SER A 134 -4.89 -5.31 -3.93
N PHE A 135 -3.86 -5.48 -3.09
CA PHE A 135 -3.35 -6.77 -2.65
C PHE A 135 -4.20 -7.46 -1.58
N TYR A 136 -5.11 -6.73 -0.93
CA TYR A 136 -5.88 -7.24 0.21
C TYR A 136 -6.54 -8.60 -0.05
N PRO A 137 -7.15 -8.87 -1.22
CA PRO A 137 -7.74 -10.17 -1.50
C PRO A 137 -6.76 -11.34 -1.35
N ILE A 138 -5.47 -11.17 -1.70
CA ILE A 138 -4.47 -12.24 -1.58
C ILE A 138 -4.31 -12.65 -0.12
N ILE A 139 -4.11 -11.67 0.77
CA ILE A 139 -3.91 -11.94 2.20
C ILE A 139 -5.16 -12.53 2.85
N LEU A 140 -6.35 -12.04 2.45
CA LEU A 140 -7.62 -12.63 2.91
C LEU A 140 -7.77 -14.09 2.47
N ALA A 141 -7.38 -14.43 1.23
CA ALA A 141 -7.42 -15.81 0.73
C ALA A 141 -6.42 -16.70 1.49
N MET A 142 -5.20 -16.22 1.73
CA MET A 142 -4.18 -16.92 2.50
C MET A 142 -4.65 -17.23 3.93
N VAL A 143 -5.18 -16.24 4.65
CA VAL A 143 -5.70 -16.47 6.01
C VAL A 143 -6.91 -17.40 6.01
N LYS A 144 -7.77 -17.32 4.98
CA LYS A 144 -8.91 -18.24 4.82
C LYS A 144 -8.47 -19.69 4.58
N LYS A 145 -7.28 -19.89 4.03
CA LYS A 145 -6.64 -21.19 3.79
C LYS A 145 -5.57 -21.54 4.81
N ASP A 146 -5.62 -20.88 5.97
CA ASP A 146 -4.80 -21.21 7.14
C ASP A 146 -3.28 -21.16 6.90
N TYR A 147 -2.83 -20.33 5.94
CA TYR A 147 -1.40 -20.03 5.75
C TYR A 147 -0.83 -19.33 7.00
N GLY A 148 0.41 -19.70 7.34
CA GLY A 148 1.09 -19.22 8.54
C GLY A 148 1.65 -17.79 8.43
N PRO A 149 2.05 -17.18 9.56
CA PRO A 149 2.58 -15.81 9.59
C PRO A 149 3.80 -15.58 8.69
N ASN A 150 4.74 -16.52 8.66
CA ASN A 150 5.94 -16.44 7.82
C ASN A 150 5.59 -16.45 6.32
N GLU A 151 4.65 -17.30 5.92
CA GLU A 151 4.21 -17.41 4.53
C GLU A 151 3.52 -16.12 4.06
N ILE A 152 2.69 -15.54 4.93
CA ILE A 152 2.06 -14.24 4.71
C ILE A 152 3.13 -13.14 4.57
N TYR A 153 4.15 -13.14 5.43
CA TYR A 153 5.25 -12.18 5.36
C TYR A 153 6.02 -12.26 4.03
N GLU A 154 6.33 -13.47 3.56
CA GLU A 154 7.03 -13.65 2.28
C GLU A 154 6.21 -13.11 1.10
N VAL A 155 4.90 -13.39 1.09
CA VAL A 155 3.99 -12.87 0.06
C VAL A 155 3.83 -11.35 0.14
N LEU A 156 3.70 -10.77 1.34
CA LEU A 156 3.67 -9.33 1.55
C LEU A 156 4.96 -8.66 1.04
N SER A 157 6.11 -9.28 1.28
CA SER A 157 7.42 -8.79 0.80
C SER A 157 7.48 -8.78 -0.73
N ALA A 158 6.98 -9.84 -1.39
CA ALA A 158 6.89 -9.86 -2.86
C ALA A 158 5.91 -8.79 -3.40
N ILE A 159 4.80 -8.56 -2.71
CA ILE A 159 3.84 -7.49 -3.03
C ILE A 159 4.50 -6.11 -2.89
N GLU A 160 5.31 -5.88 -1.84
CA GLU A 160 6.03 -4.62 -1.63
C GLU A 160 6.94 -4.29 -2.83
N VAL A 161 7.71 -5.28 -3.30
CA VAL A 161 8.56 -5.13 -4.50
C VAL A 161 7.74 -4.73 -5.72
N LEU A 162 6.63 -5.43 -5.99
CA LEU A 162 5.75 -5.11 -7.11
C LEU A 162 5.19 -3.68 -6.98
N VAL A 163 4.68 -3.31 -5.82
CA VAL A 163 4.09 -1.98 -5.58
C VAL A 163 5.11 -0.89 -5.84
N VAL A 164 6.34 -1.05 -5.37
CA VAL A 164 7.40 -0.06 -5.59
C VAL A 164 7.74 0.04 -7.07
N ARG A 165 8.05 -1.08 -7.72
CA ARG A 165 8.51 -1.10 -9.12
C ARG A 165 7.42 -0.63 -10.07
N ASN A 166 6.22 -1.17 -9.93
CA ASN A 166 5.16 -0.98 -10.90
C ASN A 166 4.34 0.27 -10.60
N PHE A 167 3.94 0.52 -9.35
CA PHE A 167 2.97 1.60 -9.05
C PHE A 167 3.68 2.89 -8.69
N VAL A 168 4.71 2.80 -7.85
CA VAL A 168 5.38 3.98 -7.31
C VAL A 168 6.31 4.58 -8.36
N ILE A 169 7.25 3.79 -8.89
CA ILE A 169 8.27 4.27 -9.83
C ILE A 169 7.74 4.34 -11.26
N SER A 170 6.98 3.34 -11.70
CA SER A 170 6.54 3.25 -13.11
C SER A 170 5.13 3.75 -13.38
N GLY A 171 4.40 4.20 -12.35
CA GLY A 171 3.07 4.79 -12.50
C GLY A 171 2.00 3.87 -13.09
N LEU A 172 2.23 2.55 -13.12
CA LEU A 172 1.27 1.59 -13.68
C LEU A 172 0.00 1.55 -12.82
N VAL A 173 -1.16 1.62 -13.49
CA VAL A 173 -2.45 1.88 -12.86
C VAL A 173 -2.94 0.69 -12.02
N ALA A 174 -3.37 0.98 -10.79
CA ALA A 174 -3.86 0.02 -9.81
C ALA A 174 -5.03 -0.87 -10.31
N ASN A 175 -5.85 -0.39 -11.25
CA ASN A 175 -7.02 -1.12 -11.75
C ASN A 175 -6.66 -2.47 -12.40
N LYS A 176 -5.55 -2.55 -13.14
CA LYS A 176 -5.07 -3.83 -13.70
C LYS A 176 -4.75 -4.81 -12.56
N TYR A 177 -4.06 -4.33 -11.54
CA TYR A 177 -3.60 -5.15 -10.43
C TYR A 177 -4.71 -5.53 -9.44
N GLU A 178 -5.81 -4.78 -9.35
CA GLU A 178 -7.00 -5.28 -8.63
C GLU A 178 -7.51 -6.58 -9.24
N THR A 179 -7.57 -6.66 -10.58
CA THR A 179 -8.01 -7.88 -11.27
C THR A 179 -6.97 -8.99 -11.16
N GLU A 180 -5.68 -8.70 -11.39
CA GLU A 180 -4.63 -9.72 -11.28
C GLU A 180 -4.47 -10.26 -9.85
N PHE A 181 -4.49 -9.41 -8.83
CA PHE A 181 -4.41 -9.87 -7.44
C PHE A 181 -5.65 -10.64 -7.00
N SER A 182 -6.84 -10.29 -7.49
CA SER A 182 -8.04 -11.10 -7.24
C SER A 182 -7.98 -12.46 -7.93
N LYS A 183 -7.38 -12.57 -9.13
CA LYS A 183 -7.15 -13.87 -9.78
C LYS A 183 -6.20 -14.73 -8.95
N ILE A 184 -5.09 -14.16 -8.47
CA ILE A 184 -4.14 -14.89 -7.61
C ILE A 184 -4.83 -15.33 -6.32
N ALA A 185 -5.59 -14.44 -5.67
CA ALA A 185 -6.36 -14.75 -4.48
C ALA A 185 -7.36 -15.89 -4.71
N PHE A 186 -8.07 -15.86 -5.83
CA PHE A 186 -9.02 -16.91 -6.17
C PHE A 186 -8.32 -18.25 -6.41
N LYS A 187 -7.14 -18.29 -7.05
CA LYS A 187 -6.33 -19.51 -7.16
C LYS A 187 -5.90 -20.07 -5.81
N ILE A 188 -5.48 -19.21 -4.88
CA ILE A 188 -5.17 -19.59 -3.49
C ILE A 188 -6.40 -20.23 -2.83
N TYR A 189 -7.56 -19.58 -2.95
CA TYR A 189 -8.80 -20.10 -2.36
C TYR A 189 -9.29 -21.40 -3.01
N GLN A 190 -9.03 -21.61 -4.29
CA GLN A 190 -9.37 -22.85 -4.99
C GLN A 190 -8.34 -23.96 -4.76
N GLU A 191 -7.27 -23.68 -4.01
CA GLU A 191 -6.14 -24.59 -3.79
C GLU A 191 -5.50 -25.04 -5.12
N GLU A 192 -5.51 -24.14 -6.12
CA GLU A 192 -4.86 -24.31 -7.43
C GLU A 192 -3.38 -23.89 -7.42
N VAL A 193 -2.85 -23.51 -6.25
CA VAL A 193 -1.43 -23.23 -6.02
C VAL A 193 -0.93 -24.16 -4.93
N GLU A 194 0.20 -24.82 -5.17
CA GLU A 194 0.71 -25.90 -4.32
C GLU A 194 1.66 -25.40 -3.22
N SER A 195 2.15 -24.16 -3.34
CA SER A 195 3.11 -23.59 -2.40
C SER A 195 3.11 -22.05 -2.37
N VAL A 196 3.65 -21.48 -1.29
CA VAL A 196 3.94 -20.05 -1.16
C VAL A 196 4.86 -19.56 -2.28
N THR A 197 5.85 -20.38 -2.68
CA THR A 197 6.75 -20.06 -3.78
C THR A 197 6.00 -19.85 -5.09
N GLU A 198 4.96 -20.65 -5.36
CA GLU A 198 4.13 -20.47 -6.55
C GLU A 198 3.34 -19.15 -6.51
N ILE A 199 2.78 -18.79 -5.34
CA ILE A 199 2.10 -17.49 -5.14
C ILE A 199 3.07 -16.34 -5.43
N ILE A 200 4.28 -16.40 -4.86
CA ILE A 200 5.33 -15.39 -5.08
C ILE A 200 5.70 -15.31 -6.56
N ASN A 201 5.83 -16.44 -7.26
CA ASN A 201 6.12 -16.46 -8.68
C ASN A 201 5.00 -15.83 -9.51
N LEU A 202 3.73 -16.10 -9.20
CA LEU A 202 2.59 -15.43 -9.84
C LEU A 202 2.62 -13.91 -9.63
N ILE A 203 3.03 -13.44 -8.46
CA ILE A 203 3.24 -12.00 -8.20
C ILE A 203 4.41 -11.48 -9.05
N ARG A 204 5.54 -12.17 -9.04
CA ARG A 204 6.77 -11.78 -9.77
C ARG A 204 6.58 -11.71 -11.28
N THR A 205 5.79 -12.59 -11.87
CA THR A 205 5.48 -12.53 -13.32
C THR A 205 4.76 -11.25 -13.73
N ASN A 206 4.16 -10.54 -12.77
CA ASN A 206 3.53 -9.24 -13.01
C ASN A 206 4.49 -8.06 -12.79
N ILE A 207 5.71 -8.29 -12.29
CA ILE A 207 6.70 -7.23 -12.03
C ILE A 207 7.44 -6.88 -13.32
N ILE A 208 7.68 -5.59 -13.53
CA ILE A 208 8.47 -5.12 -14.67
C ILE A 208 9.94 -5.56 -14.56
N ALA A 209 10.59 -5.75 -15.70
CA ALA A 209 12.01 -6.13 -15.79
C ALA A 209 12.94 -5.04 -15.22
N ASP A 210 14.17 -5.44 -14.86
CA ASP A 210 15.17 -4.58 -14.21
C ASP A 210 15.59 -3.38 -15.05
N ASP A 211 15.77 -3.56 -16.36
CA ASP A 211 16.11 -2.49 -17.31
C ASP A 211 15.02 -1.42 -17.38
N VAL A 212 13.74 -1.84 -17.43
CA VAL A 212 12.59 -0.93 -17.42
C VAL A 212 12.50 -0.20 -16.08
N PHE A 213 12.67 -0.92 -14.96
CA PHE A 213 12.64 -0.32 -13.63
C PHE A 213 13.77 0.70 -13.44
N LEU A 214 15.00 0.36 -13.85
CA LEU A 214 16.16 1.22 -13.81
C LEU A 214 15.90 2.52 -14.58
N ASN A 215 15.49 2.43 -15.84
CA ASN A 215 15.21 3.60 -16.68
C ASN A 215 14.09 4.49 -16.11
N ASN A 216 13.02 3.88 -15.61
CA ASN A 216 11.93 4.61 -14.98
C ASN A 216 12.40 5.29 -13.68
N PHE A 217 13.23 4.63 -12.87
CA PHE A 217 13.80 5.22 -11.66
C PHE A 217 14.75 6.37 -12.01
N SER A 218 15.62 6.24 -13.01
CA SER A 218 16.56 7.28 -13.42
C SER A 218 15.88 8.58 -13.85
N SER A 219 14.63 8.51 -14.33
CA SER A 219 13.83 9.70 -14.67
C SER A 219 12.81 10.09 -13.59
N PHE A 220 12.66 9.29 -12.54
CA PHE A 220 11.59 9.42 -11.55
C PHE A 220 11.68 10.71 -10.72
N LYS A 221 10.54 11.40 -10.60
CA LYS A 221 10.32 12.48 -9.64
C LYS A 221 8.90 12.41 -9.08
N THR A 222 8.73 12.82 -7.83
CA THR A 222 7.41 12.92 -7.22
C THR A 222 7.43 13.94 -6.09
N THR A 223 6.30 14.61 -5.84
CA THR A 223 6.13 15.50 -4.68
C THR A 223 5.51 14.77 -3.48
N ASN A 224 5.18 13.48 -3.64
CA ASN A 224 4.60 12.68 -2.57
C ASN A 224 5.66 12.33 -1.51
N LYS A 225 5.69 13.13 -0.44
CA LYS A 225 6.65 13.00 0.66
C LYS A 225 6.64 11.63 1.35
N LEU A 226 5.51 10.92 1.40
CA LEU A 226 5.44 9.58 2.01
C LEU A 226 6.22 8.56 1.17
N ARG A 227 6.05 8.61 -0.16
CA ARG A 227 6.80 7.76 -1.10
C ARG A 227 8.29 8.08 -1.10
N LEU A 228 8.64 9.37 -1.14
CA LEU A 228 10.03 9.82 -1.09
C LEU A 228 10.74 9.33 0.17
N ARG A 229 10.12 9.51 1.35
CA ARG A 229 10.70 9.06 2.61
C ARG A 229 10.88 7.54 2.64
N TYR A 230 9.89 6.78 2.16
CA TYR A 230 10.01 5.33 2.06
C TYR A 230 11.21 4.92 1.19
N ILE A 231 11.33 5.49 -0.02
CA ILE A 231 12.41 5.18 -0.97
C ILE A 231 13.78 5.51 -0.35
N LEU A 232 13.95 6.75 0.14
CA LEU A 232 15.21 7.21 0.72
C LEU A 232 15.57 6.42 1.98
N LYS A 233 14.59 5.97 2.76
CA LYS A 233 14.81 5.11 3.93
C LYS A 233 15.35 3.75 3.51
N LYS A 234 14.68 3.05 2.58
CA LYS A 234 15.15 1.74 2.10
C LYS A 234 16.55 1.84 1.46
N ILE A 235 16.82 2.93 0.76
CA ILE A 235 18.17 3.25 0.24
C ILE A 235 19.17 3.43 1.39
N ASN A 236 18.86 4.25 2.39
CA ASN A 236 19.75 4.44 3.53
C ASN A 236 20.03 3.13 4.28
N ASP A 237 18.98 2.36 4.57
CA ASP A 237 19.06 1.11 5.31
C ASP A 237 19.85 0.03 4.52
N SER A 238 20.03 0.21 3.20
CA SER A 238 20.93 -0.65 2.41
C SER A 238 22.43 -0.37 2.66
N TYR A 239 22.79 0.82 3.15
CA TYR A 239 24.17 1.19 3.46
C TYR A 239 24.63 0.74 4.85
N SER A 240 23.70 0.53 5.80
CA SER A 240 24.02 0.07 7.15
C SER A 240 23.00 -0.94 7.63
N LYS A 241 23.48 -2.12 8.02
CA LYS A 241 22.65 -3.19 8.61
C LYS A 241 22.45 -3.02 10.12
N GLU A 242 23.23 -2.14 10.76
CA GLU A 242 23.24 -1.98 12.22
C GLU A 242 22.40 -0.78 12.68
N ILE A 243 22.35 0.28 11.88
CA ILE A 243 21.67 1.53 12.24
C ILE A 243 20.57 1.80 11.21
N ALA A 244 19.34 1.50 11.61
CA ALA A 244 18.15 1.86 10.84
C ALA A 244 17.71 3.29 11.14
N VAL A 245 17.27 4.03 10.13
CA VAL A 245 16.71 5.36 10.33
C VAL A 245 15.37 5.28 11.07
N LEU A 246 15.17 6.18 12.03
CA LEU A 246 13.93 6.25 12.80
C LEU A 246 12.71 6.45 11.88
N ASN A 247 11.69 5.64 12.10
CA ASN A 247 10.38 5.71 11.44
C ASN A 247 9.50 6.84 12.02
N ASP A 248 10.05 8.04 12.23
CA ASP A 248 9.36 9.18 12.85
C ASP A 248 9.49 10.45 11.99
N ASN A 249 8.37 10.86 11.38
CA ASN A 249 8.31 12.03 10.50
C ASN A 249 8.55 13.37 11.22
N ASN A 250 8.45 13.41 12.56
CA ASN A 250 8.74 14.61 13.35
C ASN A 250 10.24 14.73 13.64
N LYS A 251 10.97 13.60 13.64
CA LYS A 251 12.41 13.54 13.92
C LYS A 251 13.26 13.48 12.66
N ILE A 252 12.82 12.78 11.63
CA ILE A 252 13.54 12.62 10.36
C ILE A 252 12.76 13.28 9.24
N HIS A 253 13.35 14.31 8.64
CA HIS A 253 12.73 15.16 7.64
C HIS A 253 13.30 14.85 6.26
N LEU A 254 12.49 15.13 5.23
CA LEU A 254 12.94 15.10 3.85
C LEU A 254 13.70 16.40 3.60
N GLU A 255 14.96 16.30 3.19
CA GLU A 255 15.82 17.44 2.87
C GLU A 255 16.04 17.55 1.37
N HIS A 256 15.97 18.78 0.86
CA HIS A 256 16.41 19.09 -0.50
C HIS A 256 17.87 19.54 -0.43
N ILE A 257 18.73 18.94 -1.23
CA ILE A 257 20.15 19.26 -1.22
C ILE A 257 20.36 20.60 -1.95
N MET A 258 19.82 20.72 -3.16
CA MET A 258 19.58 22.00 -3.81
C MET A 258 18.51 22.81 -3.04
N PRO A 259 18.71 24.12 -2.78
CA PRO A 259 17.74 25.04 -2.19
C PRO A 259 16.39 25.02 -2.90
N ILE A 260 15.33 25.18 -2.11
CA ILE A 260 13.97 25.31 -2.64
C ILE A 260 13.77 26.68 -3.30
N LYS A 261 14.37 27.74 -2.73
CA LYS A 261 14.48 29.05 -3.40
C LYS A 261 15.88 29.16 -3.96
N ALA A 262 16.03 29.36 -5.26
CA ALA A 262 17.33 29.44 -5.93
C ALA A 262 18.09 30.76 -5.65
N ASP A 263 17.83 31.43 -4.53
CA ASP A 263 18.50 32.68 -4.16
C ASP A 263 20.00 32.39 -3.94
N GLY A 264 20.86 32.89 -4.82
CA GLY A 264 22.31 32.65 -4.75
C GLY A 264 22.80 31.36 -5.41
N TRP A 265 21.94 30.66 -6.17
CA TRP A 265 22.32 29.54 -7.02
C TRP A 265 22.03 29.92 -8.47
N ASP A 266 23.06 29.99 -9.31
CA ASP A 266 22.91 30.35 -10.72
C ASP A 266 22.31 29.15 -11.49
N ILE A 267 20.98 29.11 -11.56
CA ILE A 267 20.22 28.06 -12.25
C ILE A 267 18.96 28.67 -12.88
N ILE A 268 18.65 28.24 -14.11
CA ILE A 268 17.42 28.66 -14.77
C ILE A 268 16.22 27.98 -14.12
N LYS A 269 15.07 28.68 -14.13
CA LYS A 269 13.87 28.25 -13.41
C LYS A 269 13.39 26.86 -13.87
N GLU A 270 13.46 26.58 -15.17
CA GLU A 270 13.00 25.35 -15.78
C GLU A 270 13.81 24.14 -15.29
N GLU A 271 15.14 24.28 -15.17
CA GLU A 271 16.00 23.22 -14.63
C GLU A 271 15.74 23.04 -13.13
N HIS A 272 15.63 24.13 -12.39
CA HIS A 272 15.32 24.07 -10.96
C HIS A 272 14.03 23.26 -10.71
N GLU A 273 12.94 23.58 -11.41
CA GLU A 273 11.66 22.87 -11.28
C GLU A 273 11.73 21.38 -11.71
N GLU A 274 12.55 21.04 -12.70
CA GLU A 274 12.74 19.66 -13.17
C GLU A 274 13.46 18.80 -12.13
N TYR A 275 14.54 19.32 -11.54
CA TYR A 275 15.46 18.55 -10.70
C TYR A 275 15.19 18.64 -9.20
N LEU A 276 14.42 19.63 -8.74
CA LEU A 276 14.15 19.85 -7.31
C LEU A 276 13.62 18.59 -6.60
N TRP A 277 12.70 17.87 -7.24
CA TRP A 277 12.01 16.70 -6.68
C TRP A 277 12.53 15.35 -7.20
N LYS A 278 13.69 15.32 -7.87
CA LYS A 278 14.39 14.08 -8.22
C LYS A 278 14.96 13.45 -6.95
N ILE A 279 14.96 12.12 -6.87
CA ILE A 279 15.52 11.39 -5.72
C ILE A 279 17.01 11.73 -5.51
N GLY A 280 17.75 11.91 -6.60
CA GLY A 280 19.15 12.33 -6.63
C GLY A 280 19.38 13.67 -5.94
N ASN A 281 18.38 14.56 -5.85
CA ASN A 281 18.47 15.83 -5.13
C ASN A 281 17.95 15.76 -3.67
N LEU A 282 17.52 14.59 -3.21
CA LEU A 282 16.87 14.44 -1.92
C LEU A 282 17.69 13.55 -0.97
N THR A 283 17.54 13.83 0.33
CA THR A 283 18.07 12.99 1.40
C THR A 283 17.18 13.04 2.65
N LEU A 284 17.55 12.29 3.69
CA LEU A 284 16.90 12.30 5.00
C LEU A 284 17.79 13.02 6.02
N LEU A 285 17.21 13.89 6.84
CA LEU A 285 17.98 14.68 7.81
C LEU A 285 17.23 14.82 9.13
N GLY A 286 17.96 14.73 10.25
CA GLY A 286 17.40 14.98 11.57
C GLY A 286 16.78 16.39 11.66
N SER A 287 15.65 16.52 12.36
CA SER A 287 14.87 17.76 12.38
C SER A 287 15.63 18.96 12.94
N GLU A 288 16.54 18.73 13.89
CA GLU A 288 17.44 19.76 14.43
C GLU A 288 18.41 20.30 13.38
N TYR A 289 18.95 19.42 12.53
CA TYR A 289 19.87 19.76 11.44
C TYR A 289 19.12 20.38 10.26
N ASN A 290 17.93 19.86 9.94
CA ASN A 290 17.09 20.38 8.87
C ASN A 290 16.70 21.85 9.11
N LYS A 291 16.37 22.20 10.36
CA LYS A 291 16.10 23.59 10.77
C LYS A 291 17.30 24.53 10.64
N LYS A 292 18.53 24.01 10.67
CA LYS A 292 19.77 24.80 10.45
C LYS A 292 20.14 24.87 8.97
N SER A 293 19.81 23.83 8.20
CA SER A 293 20.07 23.70 6.77
C SER A 293 19.21 24.67 5.96
N THR A 294 17.91 24.69 6.21
CA THR A 294 16.94 25.59 5.54
C THR A 294 17.17 25.69 4.02
N ASN A 295 17.45 26.89 3.52
CA ASN A 295 17.63 27.19 2.11
C ASN A 295 19.09 27.53 1.76
N LYS A 296 20.04 27.08 2.58
CA LYS A 296 21.47 27.27 2.34
C LYS A 296 21.94 26.57 1.06
N ILE A 297 23.00 27.08 0.45
CA ILE A 297 23.67 26.38 -0.66
C ILE A 297 24.40 25.14 -0.16
N PHE A 298 24.72 24.21 -1.07
CA PHE A 298 25.29 22.92 -0.71
C PHE A 298 26.57 23.00 0.14
N ASN A 299 27.49 23.90 -0.20
CA ASN A 299 28.75 24.06 0.54
C ASN A 299 28.52 24.37 2.03
N ASP A 300 27.57 25.25 2.35
CA ASP A 300 27.20 25.57 3.73
C ASP A 300 26.42 24.44 4.42
N LYS A 301 25.79 23.55 3.65
CA LYS A 301 25.07 22.37 4.17
C LYS A 301 26.03 21.23 4.51
N LYS A 302 27.20 21.13 3.87
CA LYS A 302 28.21 20.09 4.17
C LYS A 302 28.59 20.09 5.65
N ASP A 303 28.83 21.27 6.23
CA ASP A 303 29.12 21.44 7.67
C ASP A 303 28.00 20.88 8.56
N ILE A 304 26.75 20.87 8.10
CA ILE A 304 25.61 20.34 8.85
C ILE A 304 25.52 18.82 8.64
N TYR A 305 25.78 18.34 7.43
CA TYR A 305 25.72 16.93 7.05
C TYR A 305 26.78 16.09 7.76
N GLU A 306 27.93 16.67 8.10
CA GLU A 306 29.01 16.03 8.88
C GLU A 306 28.50 15.43 10.21
N TYR A 307 27.56 16.11 10.87
CA TYR A 307 26.99 15.66 12.14
C TYR A 307 25.79 14.72 11.99
N SER A 308 25.37 14.40 10.76
CA SER A 308 24.22 13.52 10.53
C SER A 308 24.60 12.05 10.71
N GLU A 309 23.78 11.28 11.43
CA GLU A 309 23.94 9.82 11.52
C GLU A 309 23.33 9.06 10.32
N VAL A 310 22.61 9.77 9.45
CA VAL A 310 22.01 9.20 8.24
C VAL A 310 23.10 8.96 7.20
N GLN A 311 23.39 7.69 6.89
CA GLN A 311 24.46 7.31 5.95
C GLN A 311 24.26 7.89 4.55
N LEU A 312 23.03 7.89 4.05
CA LEU A 312 22.68 8.50 2.76
C LEU A 312 23.04 9.98 2.71
N THR A 313 22.95 10.69 3.84
CA THR A 313 23.34 12.10 3.96
C THR A 313 24.83 12.28 4.13
N ARG A 314 25.50 11.43 4.93
CA ARG A 314 26.97 11.50 5.09
C ARG A 314 27.72 11.29 3.78
N LYS A 315 27.22 10.39 2.91
CA LYS A 315 27.77 10.19 1.56
C LYS A 315 27.74 11.45 0.69
N LEU A 316 26.94 12.46 1.04
CA LEU A 316 26.96 13.74 0.31
C LEU A 316 28.26 14.52 0.53
N LEU A 317 29.03 14.23 1.59
CA LEU A 317 30.29 14.92 1.87
C LEU A 317 31.37 14.61 0.81
N ASP A 318 31.22 13.49 0.09
CA ASP A 318 32.13 13.02 -0.95
C ASP A 318 32.02 13.86 -2.26
N TYR A 319 30.99 14.69 -2.41
CA TYR A 319 30.82 15.57 -3.56
C TYR A 319 31.40 16.96 -3.27
N ASP A 320 32.18 17.50 -4.21
CA ASP A 320 32.81 18.82 -4.09
C ASP A 320 31.83 19.97 -4.38
N GLU A 321 30.94 19.76 -5.34
CA GLU A 321 29.92 20.71 -5.75
C GLU A 321 28.56 20.02 -5.90
N TRP A 322 27.51 20.82 -6.02
CA TRP A 322 26.17 20.32 -6.31
C TRP A 322 25.62 21.10 -7.49
N ASN A 323 25.54 20.47 -8.64
CA ASN A 323 24.96 21.04 -9.85
C ASN A 323 24.02 20.00 -10.48
N ILE A 324 23.42 20.35 -11.62
CA ILE A 324 22.45 19.47 -12.29
C ILE A 324 23.07 18.15 -12.74
N ASP A 325 24.33 18.14 -13.18
CA ASP A 325 24.99 16.93 -13.65
C ASP A 325 25.27 15.97 -12.49
N VAL A 326 25.71 16.48 -11.34
CA VAL A 326 25.83 15.71 -10.08
C VAL A 326 24.49 15.11 -9.65
N ILE A 327 23.38 15.86 -9.77
CA ILE A 327 22.04 15.35 -9.44
C ILE A 327 21.66 14.18 -10.36
N LYS A 328 21.96 14.29 -11.67
CA LYS A 328 21.68 13.22 -12.64
C LYS A 328 22.51 11.98 -12.35
N GLU A 329 23.81 12.15 -12.13
CA GLU A 329 24.73 11.06 -11.81
C GLU A 329 24.28 10.32 -10.56
N ARG A 330 24.02 11.05 -9.46
CA ARG A 330 23.49 10.44 -8.24
C ARG A 330 22.14 9.78 -8.44
N GLN A 331 21.24 10.35 -9.25
CA GLN A 331 19.95 9.71 -9.55
C GLN A 331 20.14 8.34 -10.23
N VAL A 332 21.13 8.21 -11.13
CA VAL A 332 21.48 6.94 -11.78
C VAL A 332 22.09 5.96 -10.78
N GLU A 333 23.05 6.39 -9.95
CA GLU A 333 23.64 5.55 -8.90
C GLU A 333 22.57 4.99 -7.95
N LEU A 334 21.63 5.84 -7.54
CA LEU A 334 20.50 5.43 -6.70
C LEU A 334 19.53 4.49 -7.43
N ALA A 335 19.40 4.60 -8.75
CA ALA A 335 18.61 3.68 -9.57
C ALA A 335 19.23 2.28 -9.61
N GLU A 336 20.55 2.18 -9.77
CA GLU A 336 21.29 0.91 -9.75
C GLU A 336 21.18 0.23 -8.38
N LEU A 337 21.29 1.01 -7.31
CA LEU A 337 21.07 0.52 -5.96
C LEU A 337 19.60 0.08 -5.76
N ALA A 338 18.63 0.82 -6.31
CA ALA A 338 17.22 0.48 -6.23
C ALA A 338 16.92 -0.91 -6.84
N VAL A 339 17.52 -1.25 -7.97
CA VAL A 339 17.37 -2.60 -8.58
C VAL A 339 17.78 -3.69 -7.59
N ASN A 340 18.83 -3.44 -6.79
CA ASN A 340 19.32 -4.38 -5.79
C ASN A 340 18.50 -4.41 -4.48
N ILE A 341 17.82 -3.32 -4.14
CA ILE A 341 16.94 -3.26 -2.96
C ILE A 341 15.62 -3.97 -3.26
N TRP A 342 15.04 -3.72 -4.42
CA TRP A 342 13.75 -4.28 -4.86
C TRP A 342 13.97 -5.35 -5.93
N LYS A 343 14.68 -6.41 -5.57
CA LYS A 343 15.01 -7.53 -6.46
C LYS A 343 13.76 -8.35 -6.82
N VAL A 344 13.69 -8.78 -8.08
CA VAL A 344 12.67 -9.70 -8.58
C VAL A 344 13.08 -11.12 -8.35
#